data_AF-N0APW7-F1
#
_entry.id   AF-N0APW7-F1
#
_cell.length_a   1.000
_cell.length_b   1.000
_cell.length_c   1.000
_cell.angle_alpha   90.00
_cell.angle_beta   90.00
_cell.angle_gamma   90.00
#
_symmetry.space_group_name_H-M   'P 1'
#
loop_
_entity.id
_entity.type
_entity.pdbx_description
1 polymer ?
#
loop_
_entity_poly.entity_id
_entity_poly.type
_entity_poly.pdbx_seq_one_letter_code
_entity_poly.pdbx_strand_id
1 'polypeptide(L)'
;MDLFPNASPEQQEMVDLSRLKTDDEYEQYIQHLSDFLLPFPKITEQQLKKMFPKNKKLRLPDFSQIDHSQLTYLSWNDLRSNRKFIVYEMDGKMSGIECKFTPTSKKNLCSFCNQFGEVAFFSTITKAKQANNPDYYKAIGNLICADSSECNKKITNIEYLTTFLKESLDM
;
A
#
# COMPACT_ATOMS: atom_id res chain seq x y z
N MET A 1 -17.05 -5.96 16.48
CA MET A 1 -17.88 -6.95 15.77
C MET A 1 -18.21 -6.50 14.35
N ASP A 2 -18.26 -5.20 14.08
CA ASP A 2 -18.64 -4.62 12.77
C ASP A 2 -17.84 -5.14 11.56
N LEU A 3 -16.57 -5.52 11.76
CA LEU A 3 -15.72 -6.09 10.70
C LEU A 3 -16.00 -7.58 10.41
N PHE A 4 -16.65 -8.29 11.32
CA PHE A 4 -16.95 -9.72 11.21
C PHE A 4 -18.41 -10.00 11.59
N PRO A 5 -19.40 -9.46 10.84
CA PRO A 5 -20.82 -9.56 11.20
C PRO A 5 -21.35 -11.00 11.22
N ASN A 6 -20.68 -11.91 10.51
CA ASN A 6 -21.04 -13.33 10.42
C ASN A 6 -20.07 -14.24 11.18
N ALA A 7 -19.30 -13.70 12.14
CA ALA A 7 -18.37 -14.50 12.94
C ALA A 7 -19.13 -15.57 13.74
N SER A 8 -18.66 -16.81 13.66
CA SER A 8 -19.06 -17.90 14.57
C SER A 8 -18.69 -17.58 16.03
N PRO A 9 -19.34 -18.21 17.02
CA PRO A 9 -18.97 -18.02 18.42
C PRO A 9 -17.48 -18.24 18.71
N GLU A 10 -16.87 -19.23 18.06
CA GLU A 10 -15.44 -19.54 18.19
C GLU A 10 -14.57 -18.40 17.63
N GLN A 11 -14.96 -17.81 16.49
CA GLN A 11 -14.26 -16.66 15.92
C GLN A 11 -14.45 -15.38 16.76
N GLN A 12 -15.61 -15.21 17.40
CA GLN A 12 -15.87 -14.09 18.31
C GLN A 12 -14.99 -14.17 19.55
N GLU A 13 -14.83 -15.37 20.13
CA GLU A 13 -13.90 -15.58 21.24
C GLU A 13 -12.45 -15.37 20.81
N MET A 14 -12.07 -15.78 19.60
CA MET A 14 -10.73 -15.53 19.05
C MET A 14 -10.40 -14.04 18.92
N VAL A 15 -11.39 -13.17 18.69
CA VAL A 15 -11.17 -11.71 18.60
C VAL A 15 -11.40 -10.96 19.94
N ASP A 16 -11.63 -11.70 21.03
CA ASP A 16 -11.86 -11.13 22.35
C ASP A 16 -10.53 -10.90 23.10
N LEU A 17 -10.14 -9.62 23.19
CA LEU A 17 -8.93 -9.17 23.86
C LEU A 17 -9.13 -8.96 25.39
N SER A 18 -10.36 -9.06 25.90
CA SER A 18 -10.70 -8.66 27.28
C SER A 18 -10.01 -9.47 28.38
N ARG A 19 -9.51 -10.67 28.03
CA ARG A 19 -8.87 -11.61 28.95
C ARG A 19 -7.35 -11.41 29.05
N LEU A 20 -6.73 -10.70 28.11
CA LEU A 20 -5.29 -10.46 28.06
C LEU A 20 -4.89 -9.38 29.07
N LYS A 21 -3.79 -9.59 29.81
CA LYS A 21 -3.37 -8.70 30.91
C LYS A 21 -1.90 -8.32 30.87
N THR A 22 -1.07 -9.06 30.13
CA THR A 22 0.38 -8.89 30.05
C THR A 22 0.84 -8.70 28.62
N ASP A 23 1.96 -8.01 28.43
CA ASP A 23 2.54 -7.77 27.10
C ASP A 23 2.82 -9.09 26.35
N ASP A 24 3.37 -10.10 27.05
CA ASP A 24 3.62 -11.44 26.49
C ASP A 24 2.34 -12.11 25.96
N GLU A 25 1.22 -11.97 26.67
CA GLU A 25 -0.09 -12.50 26.24
C GLU A 25 -0.59 -11.77 24.98
N TYR A 26 -0.40 -10.45 24.89
CA TYR A 26 -0.74 -9.68 23.69
C TYR A 26 0.13 -10.05 22.49
N GLU A 27 1.44 -10.24 22.69
CA GLU A 27 2.34 -10.65 21.61
C GLU A 27 1.97 -12.03 21.06
N GLN A 28 1.74 -13.02 21.93
CA GLN A 28 1.31 -14.36 21.54
C GLN A 28 -0.03 -14.32 20.79
N TYR A 29 -0.96 -13.50 21.27
CA TYR A 29 -2.25 -13.31 20.65
C TYR A 29 -2.15 -12.73 19.24
N ILE A 30 -1.38 -11.65 19.05
CA ILE A 30 -1.16 -11.04 17.74
C ILE A 30 -0.46 -12.02 16.80
N GLN A 31 0.52 -12.78 17.30
CA GLN A 31 1.18 -13.82 16.51
C GLN A 31 0.18 -14.89 16.06
N HIS A 32 -0.73 -15.33 16.92
CA HIS A 32 -1.79 -16.27 16.54
C HIS A 32 -2.73 -15.70 15.47
N LEU A 33 -3.15 -14.44 15.59
CA LEU A 33 -3.97 -13.79 14.57
C LEU A 33 -3.25 -13.67 13.22
N SER A 34 -1.92 -13.54 13.23
CA SER A 34 -1.14 -13.42 11.99
C SER A 34 -1.23 -14.65 11.09
N ASP A 35 -1.53 -15.83 11.66
CA ASP A 35 -1.73 -17.08 10.91
C ASP A 35 -2.98 -17.04 9.99
N PHE A 36 -3.91 -16.11 10.27
CA PHE A 36 -5.14 -15.93 9.50
C PHE A 36 -5.03 -14.81 8.45
N LEU A 37 -3.87 -14.17 8.33
CA LEU A 37 -3.67 -13.12 7.32
C LEU A 37 -3.63 -13.72 5.92
N LEU A 38 -4.35 -13.07 5.00
CA LEU A 38 -4.23 -13.34 3.57
C LEU A 38 -2.97 -12.63 3.07
N PRO A 39 -1.96 -13.37 2.57
CA PRO A 39 -0.73 -12.75 2.09
C PRO A 39 -1.00 -11.95 0.81
N PHE A 40 -0.26 -10.86 0.63
CA PHE A 40 -0.27 -10.09 -0.60
C PHE A 40 0.10 -10.98 -1.79
N PRO A 41 -0.61 -10.91 -2.93
CA PRO A 41 -0.34 -11.78 -4.06
C PRO A 41 1.11 -11.73 -4.52
N LYS A 42 1.69 -12.92 -4.77
CA LYS A 42 3.01 -13.01 -5.39
C LYS A 42 2.94 -12.40 -6.79
N ILE A 43 3.96 -11.60 -7.12
CA ILE A 43 4.05 -10.94 -8.42
C ILE A 43 5.37 -11.29 -9.09
N THR A 44 5.29 -11.57 -10.39
CA THR A 44 6.45 -11.90 -11.21
C THR A 44 7.06 -10.65 -11.84
N GLU A 45 8.34 -10.73 -12.18
CA GLU A 45 9.04 -9.71 -12.97
C GLU A 45 8.32 -9.40 -14.28
N GLN A 46 7.77 -10.41 -14.97
CA GLN A 46 7.04 -10.22 -16.23
C GLN A 46 5.75 -9.41 -16.03
N GLN A 47 5.00 -9.68 -14.95
CA GLN A 47 3.82 -8.91 -14.58
C GLN A 47 4.17 -7.44 -14.29
N LEU A 48 5.24 -7.18 -13.52
CA LEU A 48 5.70 -5.82 -13.24
C LEU A 48 6.12 -5.08 -14.52
N LYS A 49 6.89 -5.72 -15.41
CA LYS A 49 7.28 -5.11 -16.70
C LYS A 49 6.05 -4.78 -17.56
N LYS A 50 5.03 -5.63 -17.56
CA LYS A 50 3.78 -5.41 -18.29
C LYS A 50 2.96 -4.24 -17.72
N MET A 51 3.01 -4.00 -16.41
CA MET A 51 2.35 -2.86 -15.76
C MET A 51 2.99 -1.52 -16.10
N PHE A 52 4.31 -1.50 -16.32
CA PHE A 52 5.09 -0.28 -16.55
C PHE A 52 5.78 -0.30 -17.94
N PRO A 53 5.02 -0.38 -19.05
CA PRO A 53 5.59 -0.58 -20.38
C PRO A 53 6.43 0.60 -20.89
N LYS A 54 6.25 1.79 -20.29
CA LYS A 54 7.02 3.00 -20.61
C LYS A 54 8.44 2.96 -20.02
N ASN A 55 8.73 2.07 -19.08
CA ASN A 55 9.96 2.03 -18.31
C ASN A 55 10.82 0.83 -18.76
N LYS A 56 11.38 0.89 -19.97
CA LYS A 56 12.15 -0.23 -20.57
C LYS A 56 13.35 -0.72 -19.73
N LYS A 57 13.89 0.13 -18.84
CA LYS A 57 15.00 -0.17 -17.92
C LYS A 57 14.56 -0.07 -16.46
N LEU A 58 13.31 -0.43 -16.17
CA LEU A 58 12.77 -0.46 -14.82
C LEU A 58 13.64 -1.34 -13.93
N ARG A 59 14.20 -0.74 -12.86
CA ARG A 59 14.81 -1.51 -11.78
C ARG A 59 13.70 -2.09 -10.92
N LEU A 60 13.72 -3.41 -10.73
CA LEU A 60 12.76 -4.12 -9.90
C LEU A 60 13.30 -4.27 -8.48
N PRO A 61 12.41 -4.41 -7.48
CA PRO A 61 12.84 -4.76 -6.13
C PRO A 61 13.46 -6.16 -6.11
N ASP A 62 14.28 -6.42 -5.11
CA ASP A 62 14.72 -7.78 -4.83
C ASP A 62 13.56 -8.58 -4.24
N PHE A 63 13.00 -9.50 -5.03
CA PHE A 63 11.86 -10.32 -4.62
C PHE A 63 12.16 -11.23 -3.43
N SER A 64 13.43 -11.54 -3.15
CA SER A 64 13.80 -12.35 -1.98
C SER A 64 13.62 -11.61 -0.65
N GLN A 65 13.56 -10.28 -0.70
CA GLN A 65 13.44 -9.40 0.46
C GLN A 65 11.99 -8.95 0.71
N ILE A 66 11.04 -9.39 -0.12
CA ILE A 66 9.63 -8.99 0.00
C ILE A 66 8.92 -9.99 0.91
N ASP A 67 8.58 -9.54 2.11
CA ASP A 67 7.67 -10.27 2.98
C ASP A 67 6.22 -10.03 2.53
N HIS A 68 5.64 -11.02 1.84
CA HIS A 68 4.25 -10.94 1.36
C HIS A 68 3.21 -11.12 2.47
N SER A 69 3.58 -11.59 3.66
CA SER A 69 2.62 -11.91 4.72
C SER A 69 1.98 -10.66 5.35
N GLN A 70 2.65 -9.50 5.29
CA GLN A 70 2.23 -8.26 5.94
C GLN A 70 2.24 -7.04 5.01
N LEU A 71 1.93 -7.24 3.72
CA LEU A 71 1.82 -6.15 2.76
C LEU A 71 0.38 -5.81 2.43
N THR A 72 0.04 -4.53 2.56
CA THR A 72 -1.12 -3.92 1.93
C THR A 72 -0.82 -3.51 0.49
N TYR A 73 0.38 -2.97 0.24
CA TYR A 73 0.85 -2.58 -1.10
C TYR A 73 2.36 -2.82 -1.25
N LEU A 74 2.77 -3.21 -2.45
CA LEU A 74 4.18 -3.32 -2.81
C LEU A 74 4.69 -1.97 -3.33
N SER A 75 5.86 -1.53 -2.87
CA SER A 75 6.46 -0.28 -3.32
C SER A 75 7.97 -0.33 -3.29
N TRP A 76 8.59 0.32 -4.28
CA TRP A 76 10.04 0.49 -4.34
C TRP A 76 10.40 1.80 -5.04
N ASN A 77 11.63 2.26 -4.80
CA ASN A 77 12.18 3.45 -5.42
C ASN A 77 13.16 3.06 -6.53
N ASP A 78 13.01 3.66 -7.71
CA ASP A 78 14.06 3.70 -8.72
C ASP A 78 14.85 4.99 -8.58
N LEU A 79 16.02 4.88 -7.95
CA LEU A 79 16.93 6.01 -7.72
C LEU A 79 17.42 6.67 -9.02
N ARG A 80 17.46 5.94 -10.14
CA ARG A 80 17.93 6.50 -11.42
C ARG A 80 16.93 7.47 -12.01
N SER A 81 15.64 7.15 -11.92
CA SER A 81 14.56 7.97 -12.45
C SER A 81 13.94 8.90 -11.40
N ASN A 82 14.39 8.78 -10.14
CA ASN A 82 13.79 9.41 -8.97
C ASN A 82 12.27 9.18 -8.92
N ARG A 83 11.87 7.94 -9.19
CA ARG A 83 10.47 7.50 -9.20
C ARG A 83 10.23 6.49 -8.10
N LYS A 84 9.04 6.56 -7.50
CA LYS A 84 8.49 5.51 -6.67
C LYS A 84 7.44 4.76 -7.47
N PHE A 85 7.47 3.44 -7.43
CA PHE A 85 6.44 2.58 -7.99
C PHE A 85 5.61 2.03 -6.85
N ILE A 86 4.29 2.05 -7.02
CA ILE A 86 3.34 1.45 -6.08
C ILE A 86 2.52 0.43 -6.86
N VAL A 87 2.39 -0.77 -6.31
CA VAL A 87 1.59 -1.87 -6.85
C VAL A 87 0.63 -2.34 -5.76
N TYR A 88 -0.63 -2.51 -6.15
CA TYR A 88 -1.73 -2.82 -5.24
C TYR A 88 -2.71 -3.78 -5.92
N GLU A 89 -3.28 -4.68 -5.13
CA GLU A 89 -4.35 -5.55 -5.59
C GLU A 89 -5.70 -4.86 -5.39
N MET A 90 -6.46 -4.68 -6.46
CA MET A 90 -7.80 -4.11 -6.42
C MET A 90 -8.75 -5.05 -7.12
N ASP A 91 -9.77 -5.53 -6.42
CA ASP A 91 -10.79 -6.44 -6.94
C ASP A 91 -10.19 -7.69 -7.64
N GLY A 92 -9.16 -8.30 -7.03
CA GLY A 92 -8.46 -9.47 -7.57
C GLY A 92 -7.48 -9.16 -8.70
N LYS A 93 -7.29 -7.89 -9.04
CA LYS A 93 -6.42 -7.44 -10.14
C LYS A 93 -5.29 -6.57 -9.63
N MET A 94 -4.08 -7.02 -9.92
CA MET A 94 -2.87 -6.23 -9.69
C MET A 94 -2.87 -4.99 -10.59
N SER A 95 -2.70 -3.83 -9.98
CA SER A 95 -2.57 -2.53 -10.64
C SER A 95 -1.36 -1.77 -10.09
N GLY A 96 -0.81 -0.85 -10.88
CA GLY A 96 0.37 -0.09 -10.45
C GLY A 96 0.40 1.33 -10.98
N ILE A 97 1.01 2.22 -10.19
CA ILE A 97 1.22 3.63 -10.50
C ILE A 97 2.70 4.01 -10.38
N GLU A 98 3.12 4.94 -11.22
CA GLU A 98 4.46 5.56 -11.16
C GLU A 98 4.32 6.96 -10.57
N CYS A 99 5.06 7.23 -9.51
CA CYS A 99 5.02 8.50 -8.79
C CYS A 99 6.35 9.22 -8.85
N LYS A 100 6.31 10.55 -8.94
CA LYS A 100 7.43 11.39 -8.48
C LYS A 100 7.52 11.26 -6.96
N PHE A 101 8.74 11.18 -6.45
CA PHE A 101 9.01 11.06 -5.03
C PHE A 101 10.02 12.13 -4.61
N THR A 102 9.60 13.02 -3.73
CA THR A 102 10.40 14.17 -3.27
C THR A 102 10.55 14.07 -1.75
N PRO A 103 11.75 13.74 -1.24
CA PRO A 103 12.02 13.75 0.20
C PRO A 103 11.75 15.14 0.79
N THR A 104 11.12 15.20 1.97
CA THR A 104 10.81 16.49 2.61
C THR A 104 11.70 16.81 3.81
N SER A 105 12.48 15.84 4.31
CA SER A 105 13.26 15.92 5.56
C SER A 105 12.44 16.41 6.76
N LYS A 106 11.13 16.16 6.75
CA LYS A 106 10.18 16.62 7.76
C LYS A 106 9.31 15.46 8.20
N LYS A 107 8.90 15.54 9.47
CA LYS A 107 7.83 14.69 10.01
C LYS A 107 6.47 15.33 9.78
N ASN A 108 5.52 14.54 9.32
CA ASN A 108 4.13 14.95 9.16
C ASN A 108 3.20 13.72 9.20
N LEU A 109 1.90 13.96 9.11
CA LEU A 109 0.90 12.93 8.93
C LEU A 109 1.02 12.31 7.52
N CYS A 110 1.16 10.98 7.45
CA CYS A 110 1.10 10.22 6.20
C CYS A 110 -0.36 10.01 5.79
N SER A 111 -0.73 10.35 4.56
CA SER A 111 -2.11 10.20 4.08
C SER A 111 -2.52 8.73 3.87
N PHE A 112 -1.59 7.79 3.72
CA PHE A 112 -1.92 6.36 3.53
C PHE A 112 -2.18 5.62 4.84
N CYS A 113 -1.28 5.73 5.82
CA CYS A 113 -1.45 5.04 7.11
C CYS A 113 -2.06 5.92 8.20
N ASN A 114 -2.24 7.22 7.94
CA ASN A 114 -2.74 8.20 8.90
C ASN A 114 -1.92 8.27 10.20
N GLN A 115 -0.62 7.97 10.12
CA GLN A 115 0.32 8.06 11.24
C GLN A 115 1.33 9.19 11.04
N PHE A 116 1.76 9.81 12.15
CA PHE A 116 2.81 10.82 12.15
C PHE A 116 4.19 10.16 12.02
N GLY A 117 5.03 10.64 11.11
CA GLY A 117 6.36 10.09 10.91
C GLY A 117 7.13 10.82 9.81
N GLU A 118 8.31 10.29 9.45
CA GLU A 118 9.08 10.81 8.32
C GLU A 118 8.30 10.63 7.02
N VAL A 119 8.07 11.73 6.31
CA VAL A 119 7.27 11.73 5.08
C VAL A 119 8.04 12.27 3.87
N ALA A 120 7.60 11.83 2.70
CA ALA A 120 7.99 12.37 1.42
C ALA A 120 6.73 12.82 0.66
N PHE A 121 6.88 13.87 -0.13
CA PHE A 121 5.83 14.26 -1.05
C PHE A 121 5.86 13.32 -2.25
N PHE A 122 4.73 12.71 -2.54
CA PHE A 122 4.57 11.88 -3.71
C PHE A 122 3.49 12.46 -4.62
N SER A 123 3.66 12.32 -5.93
CA SER A 123 2.65 12.74 -6.90
C SER A 123 2.64 11.87 -8.15
N THR A 124 1.48 11.69 -8.75
CA THR A 124 1.29 10.96 -10.00
C THR A 124 0.44 11.78 -10.96
N ILE A 125 0.65 11.56 -12.26
CA ILE A 125 -0.26 12.06 -13.30
C ILE A 125 -1.34 11.00 -13.46
N THR A 126 -2.60 11.39 -13.35
CA THR A 126 -3.72 10.45 -13.46
C THR A 126 -3.92 10.02 -14.91
N LYS A 127 -4.64 8.91 -15.12
CA LYS A 127 -5.04 8.46 -16.46
C LYS A 127 -6.32 9.15 -16.98
N ALA A 128 -6.87 10.09 -16.22
CA ALA A 128 -8.11 10.79 -16.55
C ALA A 128 -8.00 11.49 -17.90
N LYS A 129 -9.05 11.37 -18.72
CA LYS A 129 -9.15 12.00 -20.04
C LYS A 129 -10.36 12.90 -20.10
N GLN A 130 -10.23 14.02 -20.82
CA GLN A 130 -11.38 14.85 -21.18
C GLN A 130 -11.63 14.74 -22.68
N ALA A 131 -12.86 14.37 -23.06
CA ALA A 131 -13.23 14.15 -24.45
C ALA A 131 -12.94 15.35 -25.36
N ASN A 132 -13.05 16.57 -24.81
CA ASN A 132 -12.87 17.83 -25.56
C ASN A 132 -11.48 18.48 -25.33
N ASN A 133 -10.57 17.82 -24.62
CA ASN A 133 -9.23 18.34 -24.37
C ASN A 133 -8.19 17.19 -24.37
N PRO A 134 -7.59 16.89 -25.54
CA PRO A 134 -6.56 15.85 -25.68
C PRO A 134 -5.33 16.09 -24.80
N ASP A 135 -5.03 17.35 -24.47
CA ASP A 135 -3.90 17.75 -23.63
C ASP A 135 -4.27 17.86 -22.14
N TYR A 136 -5.47 17.42 -21.76
CA TYR A 136 -5.88 17.42 -20.37
C TYR A 136 -4.91 16.58 -19.53
N TYR A 137 -4.34 17.21 -18.51
CA TYR A 137 -3.53 16.54 -17.52
C TYR A 137 -4.04 16.90 -16.13
N LYS A 138 -4.08 15.89 -15.25
CA LYS A 138 -4.35 16.06 -13.83
C LYS A 138 -3.22 15.40 -13.05
N ALA A 139 -2.62 16.13 -12.13
CA ALA A 139 -1.67 15.60 -11.18
C ALA A 139 -2.29 15.61 -9.78
N ILE A 140 -2.15 14.51 -9.07
CA ILE A 140 -2.57 14.38 -7.67
C ILE A 140 -1.38 13.92 -6.83
N GLY A 141 -1.31 14.36 -5.58
CA GLY A 141 -0.19 14.05 -4.72
C GLY A 141 -0.42 14.51 -3.29
N ASN A 142 0.21 13.81 -2.34
CA ASN A 142 0.10 14.05 -0.90
C ASN A 142 1.41 13.70 -0.20
N LEU A 143 1.42 13.75 1.14
CA LEU A 143 2.53 13.29 1.95
C LEU A 143 2.30 11.83 2.34
N ILE A 144 3.26 10.96 2.07
CA ILE A 144 3.25 9.57 2.53
C ILE A 144 4.53 9.24 3.26
N CYS A 145 4.54 8.18 4.05
CA CYS A 145 5.74 7.68 4.70
C CYS A 145 6.90 7.57 3.71
N ALA A 146 8.07 8.05 4.11
CA ALA A 146 9.28 7.93 3.31
C ALA A 146 9.68 6.45 3.11
N ASP A 147 9.46 5.64 4.16
CA ASP A 147 9.62 4.19 4.15
C ASP A 147 8.26 3.50 3.93
N SER A 148 8.15 2.75 2.82
CA SER A 148 6.93 2.02 2.48
C SER A 148 6.73 0.75 3.32
N SER A 149 7.79 0.13 3.87
CA SER A 149 7.66 -1.00 4.79
C SER A 149 7.01 -0.54 6.09
N GLU A 150 7.51 0.55 6.67
CA GLU A 150 6.92 1.18 7.86
C GLU A 150 5.50 1.67 7.62
N CYS A 151 5.20 2.13 6.41
CA CYS A 151 3.85 2.50 6.02
C CYS A 151 2.90 1.30 6.10
N ASN A 152 3.27 0.16 5.50
CA ASN A 152 2.44 -1.05 5.46
C ASN A 152 2.11 -1.54 6.87
N LYS A 153 3.10 -1.58 7.78
CA LYS A 153 2.89 -1.96 9.19
C LYS A 153 1.90 -1.07 9.95
N LYS A 154 1.68 0.15 9.47
CA LYS A 154 0.87 1.18 10.13
C LYS A 154 -0.52 1.36 9.50
N ILE A 155 -0.80 0.74 8.36
CA ILE A 155 -2.11 0.85 7.71
C ILE A 155 -3.13 0.01 8.48
N THR A 156 -4.17 0.69 8.96
CA THR A 156 -5.35 0.05 9.58
C THR A 156 -6.63 0.31 8.79
N ASN A 157 -6.61 1.23 7.83
CA ASN A 157 -7.71 1.52 6.91
C ASN A 157 -7.16 1.79 5.50
N ILE A 158 -7.69 1.07 4.50
CA ILE A 158 -7.27 1.12 3.10
C ILE A 158 -8.08 2.09 2.23
N GLU A 159 -9.12 2.73 2.77
CA GLU A 159 -10.09 3.53 2.01
C GLU A 159 -9.43 4.67 1.24
N TYR A 160 -8.59 5.46 1.92
CA TYR A 160 -7.87 6.56 1.28
C TYR A 160 -6.89 6.05 0.22
N LEU A 161 -6.11 5.02 0.54
CA LEU A 161 -5.16 4.40 -0.40
C LEU A 161 -5.89 3.92 -1.66
N THR A 162 -6.99 3.19 -1.48
CA THR A 162 -7.81 2.65 -2.57
C THR A 162 -8.41 3.77 -3.41
N THR A 163 -8.97 4.80 -2.77
CA THR A 163 -9.54 5.97 -3.46
C THR A 163 -8.48 6.70 -4.28
N PHE A 164 -7.31 6.96 -3.70
CA PHE A 164 -6.20 7.59 -4.38
C PHE A 164 -5.73 6.78 -5.61
N LEU A 165 -5.65 5.45 -5.48
CA LEU A 165 -5.24 4.57 -6.57
C LEU A 165 -6.29 4.51 -7.69
N LYS A 166 -7.59 4.45 -7.35
CA LYS A 166 -8.68 4.51 -8.33
C LYS A 166 -8.65 5.82 -9.11
N GLU A 167 -8.53 6.95 -8.42
CA GLU A 167 -8.41 8.27 -9.05
C GLU A 167 -7.16 8.38 -9.94
N SER A 168 -6.03 7.82 -9.50
CA SER A 168 -4.79 7.78 -10.29
C SER A 168 -4.96 6.99 -11.59
N LEU A 169 -5.75 5.92 -11.56
CA LEU A 169 -5.91 4.98 -12.67
C LEU A 169 -7.13 5.25 -13.55
N ASP A 170 -7.97 6.23 -13.20
CA ASP A 170 -9.24 6.54 -13.85
C ASP A 170 -10.19 5.32 -13.84
N MET A 171 -10.35 4.73 -12.65
CA MET A 171 -11.19 3.55 -12.37
C MET A 171 -12.41 3.89 -11.54
#